data_AF-A0A1F5ER92-F1
#
_entry.id   AF-A0A1F5ER92-F1
#
_cell.length_a   1.000
_cell.length_b   1.000
_cell.length_c   1.000
_cell.angle_alpha   90.00
_cell.angle_beta   90.00
_cell.angle_gamma   90.00
#
_symmetry.space_group_name_H-M   'P 1'
#
loop_
_entity.id
_entity.type
_entity.pdbx_description
1 polymer ?
#
loop_
_entity_poly.entity_id
_entity_poly.type
_entity_poly.pdbx_seq_one_letter_code
_entity_poly.pdbx_strand_id
1 'polypeptide(L)' 'MKLQITLTKQEERLLSSRAEILGYDVTKYVKFLLAREALLAKPRVFQMNESQVDRVEQAFIAEKTGETKEWHFEEDDN' A
#
# COMPACT_ATOMS: atom_id res chain seq x y z
N MET A 1 -13.69 -6.96 -5.03
CA MET A 1 -14.15 -5.62 -5.50
C MET A 1 -13.76 -5.46 -6.97
N LYS A 2 -14.68 -5.02 -7.84
CA LYS A 2 -14.40 -4.81 -9.28
C LYS A 2 -14.45 -3.32 -9.59
N LEU A 3 -13.39 -2.76 -10.16
CA LEU A 3 -13.32 -1.37 -10.57
C LEU A 3 -13.82 -1.24 -12.02
N GLN A 4 -14.78 -0.35 -12.27
CA GLN A 4 -15.22 0.01 -13.62
C GLN A 4 -14.71 1.42 -13.92
N ILE A 5 -14.00 1.57 -15.03
CA ILE A 5 -13.45 2.85 -15.49
C ILE A 5 -14.04 3.12 -16.85
N THR A 6 -14.62 4.31 -17.02
CA THR A 6 -15.13 4.77 -18.31
C THR A 6 -14.05 5.58 -19.00
N LEU A 7 -13.71 5.18 -20.22
CA LEU A 7 -12.73 5.86 -21.06
C LEU A 7 -13.37 6.24 -22.39
N THR A 8 -12.89 7.31 -22.99
CA THR A 8 -13.18 7.60 -24.40
C THR A 8 -12.43 6.60 -25.30
N LYS A 9 -12.91 6.42 -26.54
CA LYS A 9 -12.24 5.56 -27.52
C LYS A 9 -10.80 5.99 -27.84
N GLN A 10 -10.49 7.27 -27.69
CA GLN A 10 -9.16 7.81 -27.95
C GLN A 10 -8.19 7.44 -26.82
N GLU A 11 -8.63 7.56 -25.57
CA GLU A 11 -7.84 7.18 -24.39
C GLU A 11 -7.59 5.67 -24.35
N GLU A 12 -8.61 4.87 -24.65
CA GLU A 12 -8.48 3.42 -24.76
C GLU A 12 -7.38 3.05 -25.77
N ARG A 13 -7.44 3.59 -27.00
CA ARG A 13 -6.44 3.32 -28.04
C ARG A 13 -5.03 3.72 -27.62
N LEU A 14 -4.90 4.87 -26.95
CA LEU A 14 -3.60 5.33 -26.46
C LEU A 14 -3.03 4.37 -25.40
N LEU A 15 -3.88 3.93 -24.46
CA LEU A 15 -3.48 2.96 -23.45
C LEU A 15 -3.14 1.59 -24.05
N SER A 16 -3.92 1.12 -25.04
CA SER A 16 -3.62 -0.11 -25.77
C SER A 16 -2.29 -0.05 -26.50
N SER A 17 -2.05 1.02 -27.24
CA SER A 17 -0.78 1.20 -27.96
C SER A 17 0.42 1.18 -27.01
N ARG A 18 0.31 1.83 -25.84
CA ARG A 18 1.36 1.80 -24.82
C ARG A 18 1.51 0.43 -24.16
N ALA A 19 0.41 -0.28 -23.93
CA ALA A 19 0.44 -1.61 -23.36
C ALA A 19 1.11 -2.61 -24.33
N GLU A 20 0.79 -2.53 -25.62
CA GLU A 20 1.38 -3.36 -26.68
C GLU A 20 2.89 -3.20 -26.80
N ILE A 21 3.41 -1.96 -26.71
CA ILE A 21 4.86 -1.69 -26.73
C ILE A 21 5.58 -2.44 -25.60
N LEU A 22 4.91 -2.62 -24.46
CA LEU A 22 5.44 -3.33 -23.29
C LEU A 22 5.08 -4.82 -23.27
N GLY A 23 4.38 -5.33 -24.30
CA GLY A 23 3.91 -6.72 -24.37
C GLY A 23 2.82 -7.06 -23.36
N TYR A 24 2.04 -6.06 -22.91
CA TYR A 24 0.96 -6.24 -21.95
C TYR A 24 -0.42 -6.01 -22.56
N ASP A 25 -1.43 -6.67 -21.98
CA ASP A 25 -2.82 -6.29 -22.18
C ASP A 25 -3.13 -4.94 -21.50
N VAL A 26 -4.08 -4.18 -22.05
CA VAL A 26 -4.58 -2.91 -21.50
C VAL A 26 -4.92 -3.04 -20.02
N THR A 27 -5.59 -4.11 -19.63
CA THR A 27 -6.05 -4.29 -18.25
C THR A 27 -4.88 -4.38 -17.29
N LYS A 28 -3.82 -5.09 -17.70
CA LYS A 28 -2.61 -5.26 -16.89
C LYS A 28 -1.83 -3.94 -16.80
N TYR A 29 -1.73 -3.23 -17.92
CA TYR A 29 -1.07 -1.93 -17.97
C TYR A 29 -1.78 -0.88 -17.10
N VAL A 30 -3.11 -0.81 -17.16
CA VAL A 30 -3.91 0.11 -16.32
C VAL A 30 -3.75 -0.22 -14.83
N LYS A 31 -3.75 -1.50 -14.44
CA LYS A 31 -3.49 -1.90 -13.05
C LYS A 31 -2.13 -1.43 -12.55
N PHE A 32 -1.10 -1.55 -13.39
CA PHE A 32 0.24 -1.09 -13.06
C PHE A 32 0.29 0.42 -12.86
N LEU A 33 -0.35 1.19 -13.74
CA LEU A 33 -0.43 2.64 -13.60
C LEU A 33 -1.13 3.04 -12.29
N LEU A 34 -2.28 2.44 -11.99
CA LEU A 34 -3.02 2.72 -10.76
C LEU A 34 -2.22 2.37 -9.51
N ALA A 35 -1.50 1.24 -9.52
CA ALA A 35 -0.64 0.84 -8.41
C ALA A 35 0.50 1.84 -8.20
N ARG A 36 1.14 2.30 -9.28
CA ARG A 36 2.19 3.33 -9.22
C ARG A 36 1.66 4.63 -8.61
N GLU A 37 0.50 5.11 -9.07
CA GLU A 37 -0.10 6.33 -8.50
C GLU A 37 -0.50 6.16 -7.04
N ALA A 38 -1.00 4.97 -6.66
CA ALA A 38 -1.32 4.67 -5.26
C ALA A 38 -0.08 4.65 -4.35
N LEU A 39 1.07 4.20 -4.85
CA LEU A 39 2.34 4.26 -4.11
C LEU A 39 2.87 5.69 -3.96
N LEU A 40 2.62 6.54 -4.96
CA LEU A 40 2.99 7.96 -4.91
C LEU A 40 2.04 8.79 -4.04
N ALA A 41 0.81 8.31 -3.84
CA ALA A 41 -0.10 8.91 -2.89
C ALA A 41 0.53 8.83 -1.49
N LYS A 42 0.71 9.99 -0.83
CA LYS A 42 1.27 10.04 0.52
C LYS A 42 0.48 9.09 1.41
N PRO A 43 1.16 8.19 2.16
CA PRO A 43 0.46 7.34 3.11
C PRO A 43 -0.29 8.24 4.09
N ARG A 44 -1.48 7.79 4.49
CA ARG A 44 -2.26 8.49 5.50
C ARG A 44 -1.47 8.44 6.81
N VAL A 45 -0.75 9.52 7.10
CA VAL A 45 -0.03 9.69 8.36
C VAL A 45 -1.05 10.05 9.43
N PHE A 46 -1.11 9.24 10.48
CA PHE A 46 -1.83 9.58 11.69
C PHE A 46 -0.83 10.16 12.67
N GLN A 47 -1.15 11.32 13.24
CA GLN A 47 -0.33 11.85 14.32
C GLN A 47 -0.57 11.02 15.57
N MET A 48 0.52 10.51 16.15
CA MET A 48 0.49 9.86 17.44
C MET A 48 0.15 10.89 18.52
N ASN A 49 -0.65 10.50 19.51
CA ASN A 49 -0.77 11.28 20.74
C ASN A 49 0.49 11.07 21.61
N GLU A 50 0.71 11.93 22.60
CA GLU A 50 1.93 11.91 23.44
C GLU A 50 2.18 10.53 24.07
N SER A 51 1.12 9.89 24.62
CA SER A 51 1.26 8.56 25.22
C SER A 51 1.67 7.46 24.23
N GLN A 52 1.26 7.57 22.96
CA GLN A 52 1.68 6.66 21.90
C GLN A 52 3.14 6.88 21.51
N VAL A 53 3.59 8.13 21.47
CA VAL A 53 5.00 8.46 21.20
C VAL A 53 5.90 7.84 22.28
N ASP A 54 5.57 8.03 23.56
CA ASP A 54 6.34 7.49 24.69
C ASP A 54 6.45 5.96 24.62
N ARG A 55 5.35 5.27 24.31
CA ARG A 55 5.32 3.80 24.19
C ARG A 55 6.17 3.29 23.03
N VAL A 56 6.12 3.99 21.90
CA VAL A 56 6.92 3.63 20.73
C VAL A 56 8.41 3.84 21.02
N GLU A 57 8.77 4.93 21.69
CA GLU A 57 10.14 5.20 22.10
C GLU A 57 10.66 4.14 23.09
N GLN A 58 9.86 3.79 24.09
CA GLN A 58 10.19 2.71 25.03
C GLN A 58 10.39 1.36 24.33
N ALA A 59 9.54 1.03 23.35
CA ALA A 59 9.67 -0.19 22.57
C ALA A 59 10.97 -0.23 21.75
N PHE A 60 11.35 0.89 21.12
CA PHE A 60 12.63 0.98 20.40
C PHE A 60 13.85 0.84 21.33
N ILE A 61 13.76 1.36 22.56
CA ILE A 61 14.81 1.20 23.56
C ILE A 61 14.93 -0.26 23.98
N ALA A 62 13.81 -0.92 24.29
CA ALA A 62 13.76 -2.33 24.69
C ALA A 62 14.29 -3.28 23.59
N GLU A 63 13.99 -2.98 22.32
CA GLU A 63 14.54 -3.74 21.18
C GLU A 63 16.08 -3.61 21.11
N LYS A 64 16.62 -2.38 21.26
CA LYS A 64 18.06 -2.14 21.24
C LYS A 64 18.81 -2.77 22.41
N THR A 65 18.17 -2.89 23.56
CA THR A 65 18.75 -3.53 24.76
C THR A 65 18.59 -5.06 24.75
N GLY A 66 17.91 -5.62 23.75
CA GLY A 66 17.72 -7.07 23.61
C GLY A 66 16.61 -7.63 24.51
N GLU A 67 15.76 -6.79 25.09
CA GLU A 67 14.62 -7.17 25.91
C GLU A 67 13.40 -7.47 25.02
N THR A 68 13.52 -8.41 24.08
CA THR A 68 12.37 -8.83 23.27
C THR A 68 11.61 -9.96 23.98
N LYS A 69 10.41 -9.66 24.46
CA LYS A 69 9.44 -10.68 24.89
C LYS A 69 8.98 -11.49 23.69
N GLU A 70 8.83 -12.79 23.89
CA GLU A 70 8.19 -13.70 22.94
C GLU A 70 6.79 -13.19 22.58
N TRP A 71 6.47 -13.28 21.29
CA TRP A 71 5.13 -12.94 20.80
C TRP A 71 4.15 -14.04 21.22
N HIS A 72 3.34 -13.76 22.23
CA HIS A 72 2.16 -14.56 22.52
C HIS A 72 1.02 -14.04 21.64
N PHE A 73 0.74 -14.77 20.57
CA PHE A 73 -0.53 -14.60 19.86
C PHE A 73 -1.59 -15.27 20.72
N GLU A 74 -2.43 -14.47 21.38
CA GLU A 74 -3.70 -14.99 21.90
C GLU A 74 -4.58 -15.30 20.69
N GLU A 75 -4.96 -16.57 20.52
CA GLU A 75 -6.04 -16.96 19.61
C GLU A 75 -7.34 -16.41 20.18
N ASP A 76 -7.84 -15.31 19.60
CA ASP A 76 -9.19 -14.83 19.85
C ASP A 76 -10.20 -15.85 19.26
N ASP A 77 -10.64 -16.80 20.08
CA ASP A 77 -11.85 -17.59 19.86
C ASP A 77 -13.09 -16.77 20.26
N ASN A 78 -13.63 -15.97 19.33
CA ASN A 78 -15.08 -15.76 19.03
C ASN A 78 -15.35 -14.57 18.11
#